data_AF-J0PYS8-F1
#
_entry.id   AF-J0PYS8-F1
#
_cell.length_a   1.000
_cell.length_b   1.000
_cell.length_c   1.000
_cell.angle_alpha   90.00
_cell.angle_beta   90.00
_cell.angle_gamma   90.00
#
_symmetry.space_group_name_H-M   'P 1'
#
loop_
_entity.id
_entity.type
_entity.pdbx_description
1 polymer ?
#
loop_
_entity_poly.entity_id
_entity_poly.type
_entity_poly.pdbx_seq_one_letter_code
_entity_poly.pdbx_strand_id
1 'polypeptide(L)'
;MLRLFLKLMAFIFVTLAIILFVIDSVHSMSASHWTVTPLNKILASFLQTDIYNLNQSIKNILPPVLSSVCIILTCLPMWSIFCAVAVAFCILNHEKQKPFHKISYT
;
A
#
# COMPACT_ATOMS: atom_id res chain seq x y z
N MET A 1 24.00 -2.88 1.58
CA MET A 1 23.37 -1.57 1.89
C MET A 1 21.93 -1.46 1.38
N LEU A 2 21.65 -1.82 0.13
CA LEU A 2 20.27 -1.87 -0.43
C LEU A 2 19.29 -2.62 0.48
N ARG A 3 19.73 -3.74 1.07
CA ARG A 3 18.92 -4.57 1.96
C ARG A 3 18.44 -3.84 3.22
N LEU A 4 19.32 -3.07 3.85
CA LEU A 4 18.98 -2.26 5.02
C LEU A 4 17.97 -1.18 4.63
N PHE A 5 18.14 -0.58 3.44
CA PHE A 5 17.22 0.41 2.90
C PHE A 5 15.83 -0.17 2.61
N LEU A 6 15.74 -1.35 1.97
CA LEU A 6 14.48 -2.05 1.74
C LEU A 6 13.77 -2.42 3.06
N LYS A 7 14.53 -2.84 4.08
CA LYS A 7 13.98 -3.13 5.41
C LYS A 7 13.44 -1.86 6.09
N LEU A 8 14.15 -0.74 5.98
CA LEU A 8 13.70 0.55 6.51
C LEU A 8 12.43 1.02 5.81
N MET A 9 12.39 0.93 4.47
CA MET A 9 11.20 1.27 3.69
C MET A 9 10.01 0.40 4.06
N ALA A 10 10.20 -0.93 4.15
CA ALA A 10 9.14 -1.84 4.61
C ALA A 10 8.61 -1.42 5.98
N PHE A 11 9.48 -1.11 6.93
CA PHE A 11 9.09 -0.66 8.27
C PHE A 11 8.26 0.64 8.24
N ILE A 12 8.67 1.62 7.44
CA ILE A 12 7.94 2.89 7.25
C ILE A 12 6.55 2.62 6.68
N PHE A 13 6.45 1.81 5.61
CA PHE A 13 5.17 1.48 4.98
C PHE A 13 4.22 0.71 5.90
N VAL A 14 4.73 -0.26 6.68
CA VAL A 14 3.92 -0.97 7.69
C VAL A 14 3.40 0.01 8.74
N THR A 15 4.25 0.90 9.23
CA THR A 15 3.86 1.88 10.25
C THR A 15 2.77 2.81 9.73
N LEU A 16 2.92 3.35 8.50
CA LEU A 16 1.90 4.17 7.86
C LEU A 16 0.59 3.40 7.63
N ALA A 17 0.66 2.14 7.22
CA ALA A 17 -0.52 1.31 7.03
C ALA A 17 -1.29 1.11 8.34
N ILE A 18 -0.60 0.86 9.45
CA ILE A 18 -1.22 0.71 10.78
C ILE A 18 -1.87 2.03 11.21
N ILE A 19 -1.18 3.16 11.06
CA ILE A 19 -1.74 4.48 11.43
C ILE A 19 -3.04 4.75 10.66
N LEU A 20 -3.04 4.54 9.35
CA LEU A 20 -4.22 4.75 8.51
C LEU A 20 -5.35 3.77 8.83
N PHE A 21 -5.02 2.52 9.11
CA PHE A 21 -5.99 1.52 9.54
C PHE A 21 -6.67 1.92 10.87
N VAL A 22 -5.90 2.44 11.83
CA VAL A 22 -6.45 2.97 13.09
C VAL A 22 -7.35 4.17 12.83
N ILE A 23 -6.95 5.11 11.97
CA ILE A 23 -7.76 6.27 11.61
C ILE A 23 -9.10 5.83 10.99
N ASP A 24 -9.08 4.94 10.00
CA ASP A 24 -10.30 4.41 9.37
C ASP A 24 -11.18 3.63 10.38
N SER A 25 -10.55 2.92 11.32
CA SER A 25 -11.27 2.21 12.40
C SER A 25 -11.98 3.19 13.34
N VAL A 26 -11.31 4.27 13.76
CA VAL A 26 -11.91 5.32 14.60
C VAL A 26 -13.05 6.02 13.85
N HIS A 27 -12.87 6.33 12.57
CA HIS A 27 -13.94 6.88 11.75
C HIS A 27 -15.12 5.92 11.62
N SER A 28 -14.87 4.63 11.46
CA SER A 28 -15.92 3.61 11.40
C SER A 28 -16.70 3.51 12.71
N MET A 29 -16.01 3.54 13.85
CA MET A 29 -16.64 3.53 15.17
C MET A 29 -17.49 4.79 15.40
N SER A 30 -16.97 5.97 15.04
CA SER A 30 -17.69 7.24 15.15
C SER A 30 -18.92 7.30 14.24
N ALA A 31 -18.80 6.77 13.03
CA ALA A 31 -19.87 6.77 12.05
C ALA A 31 -20.91 5.66 12.27
N SER A 32 -20.65 4.71 13.19
CA SER A 32 -21.46 3.49 13.43
C SER A 32 -21.63 2.56 12.22
N HIS A 33 -20.86 2.79 11.16
CA HIS A 33 -20.81 1.96 9.96
C HIS A 33 -19.37 1.84 9.46
N TRP A 34 -19.11 0.81 8.65
CA TRP A 34 -17.78 0.58 8.08
C TRP A 34 -17.42 1.70 7.09
N THR A 35 -16.49 2.57 7.50
CA THR A 35 -16.05 3.72 6.73
C THR A 35 -14.57 3.57 6.43
N VAL A 36 -14.22 3.55 5.15
CA VAL A 36 -12.84 3.40 4.71
C VAL A 36 -12.52 4.49 3.72
N THR A 37 -11.35 5.11 3.89
CA THR A 37 -10.94 6.21 3.03
C THR A 37 -10.21 5.67 1.79
N PRO A 38 -10.81 5.75 0.59
CA PRO A 38 -10.15 5.29 -0.62
C PRO A 38 -9.04 6.25 -1.05
N LEU A 39 -8.00 5.71 -1.68
CA LEU A 39 -6.84 6.49 -2.13
C LEU A 39 -7.23 7.61 -3.11
N ASN A 40 -8.19 7.36 -4.00
CA ASN A 40 -8.66 8.32 -4.99
C ASN A 40 -9.21 9.61 -4.37
N LYS A 41 -9.88 9.52 -3.22
CA LYS A 41 -10.45 10.66 -2.49
C LYS A 41 -9.35 11.50 -1.85
N ILE A 42 -8.34 10.84 -1.28
CA ILE A 42 -7.16 11.52 -0.73
C ILE A 42 -6.37 12.21 -1.85
N LEU A 43 -6.16 11.53 -2.97
CA LEU A 43 -5.40 12.05 -4.10
C LEU A 43 -6.13 13.22 -4.79
N ALA A 44 -7.44 13.10 -4.96
CA ALA A 44 -8.31 14.17 -5.47
C ALA A 44 -8.25 15.40 -4.55
N SER A 45 -8.37 15.19 -3.23
CA SER A 45 -8.25 16.27 -2.25
C SER A 45 -6.86 16.92 -2.25
N PHE A 46 -5.79 16.13 -2.40
CA PHE A 46 -4.42 16.62 -2.42
C PHE A 46 -4.11 17.44 -3.68
N LEU A 47 -4.59 16.99 -4.84
CA LEU A 47 -4.44 17.68 -6.12
C LEU A 47 -5.47 18.81 -6.33
N GLN A 48 -6.33 19.08 -5.34
CA GLN A 48 -7.42 20.05 -5.43
C GLN A 48 -8.27 19.84 -6.69
N THR A 49 -8.61 18.58 -6.98
CA THR A 49 -9.37 18.19 -8.16
C THR A 49 -10.50 17.22 -7.79
N ASP A 50 -11.43 17.03 -8.71
CA ASP A 50 -12.51 16.05 -8.55
C ASP A 50 -12.07 14.65 -8.97
N ILE A 51 -12.70 13.63 -8.39
CA ILE A 51 -12.44 12.22 -8.73
C ILE A 51 -12.65 11.95 -10.23
N TYR A 52 -13.61 12.64 -10.86
CA TYR A 52 -13.85 12.52 -12.30
C TYR A 52 -12.65 13.01 -13.11
N ASN A 53 -12.14 14.20 -12.81
CA ASN A 53 -10.99 14.78 -13.50
C ASN A 53 -9.72 13.98 -13.24
N LEU A 54 -9.55 13.45 -12.03
CA LEU A 54 -8.48 12.52 -11.69
C LEU A 54 -8.54 11.26 -12.58
N ASN A 55 -9.71 10.61 -12.65
CA ASN A 55 -9.89 9.40 -13.45
C ASN A 55 -9.69 9.68 -14.94
N GLN A 56 -10.13 10.84 -15.44
CA GLN A 56 -9.94 11.24 -16.82
C GLN A 56 -8.46 11.47 -17.14
N SER A 57 -7.71 12.10 -16.23
CA SER A 57 -6.26 12.25 -16.34
C SER A 57 -5.55 10.90 -16.43
N ILE A 58 -5.91 9.95 -15.57
CA ILE A 58 -5.36 8.58 -15.59
C ILE A 58 -5.65 7.89 -16.93
N LYS A 59 -6.86 8.01 -17.46
CA LYS A 59 -7.25 7.44 -18.77
C LYS A 59 -6.49 8.06 -19.95
N ASN A 60 -6.12 9.34 -19.84
CA ASN A 60 -5.40 10.04 -20.90
C ASN A 60 -3.90 9.71 -20.90
N ILE A 61 -3.32 9.39 -19.74
CA ILE A 61 -1.89 9.13 -19.60
C ILE A 61 -1.56 7.64 -19.83
N LEU A 62 -2.44 6.73 -19.41
CA LEU A 62 -2.18 5.30 -19.46
C LEU A 62 -3.01 4.60 -20.56
N PRO A 63 -2.48 3.52 -21.17
CA PRO A 63 -3.25 2.63 -22.03
C PRO A 63 -4.52 2.12 -21.35
N PRO A 64 -5.59 1.78 -22.10
CA PRO A 64 -6.91 1.48 -21.53
C PRO A 64 -6.89 0.42 -20.42
N VAL A 65 -6.16 -0.68 -20.63
CA VAL A 65 -6.04 -1.78 -19.67
C VAL A 65 -5.37 -1.31 -18.36
N LEU A 66 -4.25 -0.60 -18.47
CA LEU A 66 -3.52 -0.09 -17.32
C LEU A 66 -4.30 1.02 -16.59
N SER A 67 -5.01 1.87 -17.33
CA SER A 67 -5.87 2.91 -16.74
C SER A 67 -6.97 2.30 -15.88
N SER A 68 -7.59 1.21 -16.34
CA SER A 68 -8.64 0.51 -15.59
C SER A 68 -8.09 -0.10 -14.30
N VAL A 69 -6.94 -0.77 -14.39
CA VAL A 69 -6.24 -1.32 -13.22
C VAL A 69 -5.86 -0.21 -12.23
N CYS A 70 -5.31 0.90 -12.71
CA CYS A 70 -4.98 2.05 -11.85
C CYS A 70 -6.22 2.63 -11.16
N ILE A 71 -7.33 2.82 -11.86
CA ILE A 71 -8.57 3.34 -11.26
C ILE A 71 -9.10 2.38 -10.19
N ILE A 72 -9.09 1.07 -10.45
CA ILE A 72 -9.49 0.06 -9.45
C ILE A 72 -8.54 0.10 -8.24
N LEU A 73 -7.24 0.22 -8.49
CA LEU A 73 -6.23 0.30 -7.45
C LEU A 73 -6.40 1.56 -6.58
N THR A 74 -6.75 2.71 -7.16
CA THR A 74 -6.99 3.94 -6.38
C THR A 74 -8.32 3.92 -5.62
N CYS A 75 -9.26 3.06 -5.98
CA CYS A 75 -10.47 2.83 -5.18
C CYS A 75 -10.22 1.99 -3.92
N LEU A 76 -9.07 1.31 -3.82
CA LEU A 76 -8.74 0.52 -2.63
C LEU A 76 -8.42 1.42 -1.42
N PRO A 77 -8.59 0.89 -0.20
CA PRO A 77 -8.17 1.56 1.03
C PRO A 77 -6.68 1.87 1.00
N MET A 78 -6.30 3.07 1.43
CA MET A 78 -4.89 3.48 1.44
C MET A 78 -4.01 2.56 2.30
N TRP A 79 -4.52 2.12 3.47
CA TRP A 79 -3.80 1.16 4.32
C TRP A 79 -3.54 -0.18 3.61
N SER A 80 -4.47 -0.63 2.77
CA SER A 80 -4.35 -1.90 2.04
C SER A 80 -3.22 -1.83 1.00
N ILE A 81 -3.14 -0.70 0.28
CA ILE A 81 -2.08 -0.45 -0.70
C ILE A 81 -0.71 -0.41 -0.02
N PHE A 82 -0.58 0.30 1.11
CA PHE A 82 0.68 0.34 1.85
C PHE A 82 1.08 -1.01 2.44
N CYS A 83 0.12 -1.80 2.92
CA CYS A 83 0.36 -3.18 3.32
C CYS A 83 0.90 -4.02 2.16
N ALA A 84 0.29 -3.94 0.97
CA ALA A 84 0.75 -4.68 -0.21
C ALA A 84 2.20 -4.31 -0.61
N VAL A 85 2.50 -3.01 -0.61
CA VAL A 85 3.86 -2.50 -0.89
C VAL A 85 4.87 -2.96 0.16
N ALA A 86 4.50 -2.91 1.45
CA ALA A 86 5.34 -3.40 2.53
C ALA A 86 5.65 -4.90 2.40
N VAL A 87 4.65 -5.71 2.07
CA VAL A 87 4.82 -7.15 1.83
C VAL A 87 5.77 -7.39 0.66
N ALA A 88 5.62 -6.64 -0.44
CA ALA A 88 6.54 -6.75 -1.57
C ALA A 88 7.99 -6.45 -1.15
N PHE A 89 8.23 -5.39 -0.37
CA PHE A 89 9.57 -5.10 0.16
C PHE A 89 10.09 -6.18 1.11
N CYS A 90 9.23 -6.75 1.95
CA CYS A 90 9.60 -7.86 2.83
C CYS A 90 10.01 -9.10 2.04
N ILE A 91 9.28 -9.45 0.98
CA ILE A 91 9.59 -10.60 0.10
C ILE A 91 10.91 -10.37 -0.63
N LEU A 92 11.12 -9.17 -1.20
CA LEU A 92 12.38 -8.82 -1.85
C LEU A 92 13.58 -8.85 -0.90
N ASN A 93 13.35 -8.63 0.39
CA ASN A 93 14.36 -8.70 1.43
C ASN A 93 14.57 -10.13 2.00
N HIS A 94 13.67 -11.06 1.72
CA HIS A 94 13.70 -12.40 2.29
C HIS A 94 14.85 -13.21 1.69
N GLU A 95 15.91 -13.46 2.48
CA GLU A 95 16.93 -14.42 2.08
C GLU A 95 16.35 -15.84 2.19
N LYS A 96 16.74 -16.71 1.25
CA LYS A 96 16.61 -18.15 1.48
C LYS A 96 17.41 -18.46 2.73
N GLN A 97 16.75 -18.88 3.81
CA GLN A 97 17.43 -19.37 5.00
C GLN A 97 18.43 -20.43 4.52
N LYS A 98 19.73 -20.22 4.77
CA LYS A 98 20.73 -21.26 4.50
C LYS A 98 20.26 -22.50 5.27
N PRO A 99 20.20 -23.69 4.63
CA PRO A 99 19.81 -24.89 5.34
C PRO A 99 20.69 -24.98 6.58
N PHE A 100 20.05 -25.18 7.75
CA PHE A 100 20.72 -25.37 9.03
C PHE A 100 21.94 -26.25 8.79
N HIS A 101 23.12 -25.68 9.00
CA HIS A 101 24.37 -26.43 8.90
C HIS A 101 24.24 -27.54 9.94
N LYS A 102 23.94 -28.76 9.49
CA LYS A 102 23.90 -29.94 10.36
C LYS A 102 25.28 -30.01 10.98
N ILE A 103 25.37 -29.69 12.27
CA ILE A 103 26.58 -29.89 13.04
C ILE A 103 26.77 -31.40 13.09
N SER A 104 27.62 -31.94 12.22
CA SER A 104 28.05 -33.34 12.29
C SER A 104 29.16 -33.39 13.32
N TYR A 105 28.83 -33.86 14.52
CA TYR A 105 29.83 -34.30 15.48
C TYR A 105 30.29 -35.68 15.03
N THR A 106 31.42 -35.73 14.31
CA THR A 106 32.17 -36.96 14.06
C THR A 106 33.56 -36.81 14.66
#